data_AF-S5Y6H9-F1
#
_entry.id   AF-S5Y6H9-F1
#
_cell.length_a   1.000
_cell.length_b   1.000
_cell.length_c   1.000
_cell.angle_alpha   90.00
_cell.angle_beta   90.00
_cell.angle_gamma   90.00
#
_symmetry.space_group_name_H-M   'P 1'
#
loop_
_entity.id
_entity.type
_entity.pdbx_description
1 polymer ?
#
loop_
_entity_poly.entity_id
_entity_poly.type
_entity_poly.pdbx_seq_one_letter_code
_entity_poly.pdbx_strand_id
1 'polypeptide(L)' 'MQGSVILTPRGTAPISGRFEIVGNMLHVSYEGQARAVRIDGADVDFLAQALLRDLWLG' A
#
# COMPACT_ATOMS: atom_id res chain seq x y z
N MET A 1 9.44 3.07 10.24
CA MET A 1 8.56 4.28 10.22
C MET A 1 7.12 3.81 10.06
N GLN A 2 6.15 4.36 10.81
CA GLN A 2 4.74 3.92 10.71
C GLN A 2 3.80 5.11 10.49
N GLY A 3 2.65 4.86 9.86
CA GLY A 3 1.65 5.90 9.60
C GLY A 3 0.30 5.35 9.17
N SER A 4 -0.66 6.24 8.96
CA SER A 4 -1.95 5.93 8.33
C SER A 4 -1.88 6.18 6.83
N VAL A 5 -2.63 5.40 6.06
CA VAL A 5 -2.80 5.58 4.61
C VAL A 5 -4.28 5.56 4.26
N ILE A 6 -4.68 6.32 3.25
CA ILE A 6 -6.01 6.20 2.65
C ILE A 6 -5.83 5.64 1.24
N LEU A 7 -6.45 4.50 0.99
CA LEU A 7 -6.48 3.83 -0.31
C LEU A 7 -7.77 4.27 -1.00
N THR A 8 -7.69 4.69 -2.26
CA THR A 8 -8.88 5.13 -3.01
C THR A 8 -9.04 4.27 -4.26
N PRO A 9 -9.61 3.06 -4.13
CA PRO A 9 -9.87 2.21 -5.29
C PRO A 9 -10.90 2.88 -6.22
N ARG A 10 -10.84 2.56 -7.52
CA ARG A 10 -11.70 3.19 -8.51
C ARG A 10 -13.13 2.68 -8.37
N GLY A 11 -14.09 3.59 -8.19
CA GLY A 11 -15.51 3.25 -8.13
C GLY A 11 -16.01 2.74 -6.78
N THR A 12 -15.16 2.76 -5.75
CA THR A 12 -15.51 2.38 -4.38
C THR A 12 -15.24 3.52 -3.41
N ALA A 13 -15.73 3.39 -2.19
CA ALA A 13 -15.41 4.34 -1.13
C ALA A 13 -13.90 4.28 -0.77
N PRO A 14 -13.30 5.38 -0.30
CA PRO A 14 -11.94 5.36 0.24
C PRO A 14 -11.84 4.43 1.46
N ILE A 15 -10.75 3.69 1.53
CA ILE A 15 -10.45 2.72 2.57
C ILE A 15 -9.32 3.25 3.44
N SER A 16 -9.52 3.25 4.75
CA SER A 16 -8.47 3.61 5.70
C SER A 16 -7.60 2.40 6.03
N GLY A 17 -6.29 2.60 6.03
CA GLY A 17 -5.29 1.60 6.35
C GLY A 17 -4.16 2.15 7.22
N ARG A 18 -3.25 1.26 7.59
CA ARG A 18 -1.99 1.58 8.26
C ARG A 18 -0.83 1.02 7.48
N PHE A 19 0.30 1.70 7.55
CA PHE A 19 1.53 1.20 6.99
C PHE A 19 2.67 1.24 8.01
N GLU A 20 3.62 0.34 7.81
CA GLU A 20 4.85 0.26 8.57
C GLU A 20 6.01 -0.06 7.62
N ILE A 21 7.10 0.70 7.72
CA ILE A 21 8.35 0.50 7.01
C ILE A 21 9.35 -0.12 7.97
N VAL A 22 9.81 -1.34 7.66
CA VAL A 22 10.81 -2.10 8.40
C VAL A 22 11.96 -2.43 7.45
N GLY A 23 13.12 -1.77 7.63
CA GLY A 23 14.24 -1.90 6.70
C GLY A 23 13.85 -1.44 5.28
N ASN A 24 13.94 -2.34 4.31
CA ASN A 24 13.52 -2.12 2.92
C ASN A 24 12.14 -2.73 2.62
N MET A 25 11.33 -3.02 3.64
CA MET A 25 9.99 -3.59 3.47
C MET A 25 8.93 -2.58 3.91
N LEU A 26 7.90 -2.38 3.08
CA LEU A 26 6.66 -1.72 3.47
C LEU A 26 5.59 -2.78 3.72
N HIS A 27 5.03 -2.74 4.92
CA HIS A 27 3.84 -3.48 5.30
C HIS A 27 2.65 -2.52 5.25
N VAL A 28 1.56 -2.92 4.58
CA VAL A 28 0.31 -2.17 4.53
C VAL A 28 -0.82 -3.08 5.00
N SER A 29 -1.69 -2.56 5.86
CA SER A 29 -2.87 -3.25 6.35
C SER A 29 -4.12 -2.39 6.16
N TYR A 30 -5.18 -2.98 5.62
CA TYR A 30 -6.46 -2.33 5.34
C TYR A 30 -7.57 -3.38 5.31
N GLU A 31 -8.77 -3.06 5.82
CA GLU A 31 -9.95 -3.96 5.80
C GLU A 31 -9.67 -5.42 6.23
N GLY A 32 -8.81 -5.63 7.23
CA GLY A 32 -8.44 -6.97 7.71
C GLY A 32 -7.48 -7.72 6.78
N GLN A 33 -7.07 -7.13 5.66
CA GLN A 33 -6.00 -7.62 4.80
C GLN A 33 -4.66 -7.01 5.21
N ALA A 34 -3.58 -7.76 5.00
CA ALA A 34 -2.21 -7.30 5.16
C ALA A 34 -1.36 -7.71 3.95
N ARG A 35 -0.48 -6.81 3.52
CA ARG A 35 0.43 -6.96 2.39
C ARG A 35 1.81 -6.43 2.74
N ALA A 36 2.84 -7.01 2.15
CA ALA A 36 4.21 -6.58 2.31
C ALA A 36 4.88 -6.44 0.94
N VAL A 37 5.54 -5.32 0.70
CA VAL A 37 6.20 -4.98 -0.57
C VAL A 37 7.62 -4.52 -0.28
N ARG A 38 8.58 -4.94 -1.10
CA ARG A 38 9.97 -4.47 -1.00
C ARG A 38 10.10 -3.10 -1.63
N ILE A 39 10.73 -2.16 -0.92
CA ILE A 39 11.10 -0.83 -1.38
C ILE A 39 12.53 -0.93 -1.91
N ASP A 40 12.71 -0.92 -3.23
CA ASP A 40 14.02 -0.76 -3.85
C ASP A 40 14.26 0.74 -4.10
N GLY A 41 15.37 1.27 -3.59
CA GLY A 41 15.66 2.71 -3.48
C GLY A 41 15.76 3.50 -4.80
N ALA A 42 15.43 2.91 -5.94
CA ALA A 42 15.40 3.56 -7.24
C ALA A 42 13.99 4.03 -7.66
N ASP A 43 12.91 3.43 -7.15
CA ASP A 43 11.56 3.69 -7.65
C ASP A 43 10.51 3.59 -6.54
N VAL A 44 10.23 4.75 -5.92
CA VAL A 44 9.01 4.95 -5.10
C VAL A 44 7.73 4.68 -5.94
N ASP A 45 7.85 4.68 -7.27
CA ASP A 45 6.80 4.37 -8.23
C ASP A 45 6.32 2.90 -8.19
N PHE A 46 7.17 1.93 -7.83
CA PHE A 46 6.71 0.53 -7.77
C PHE A 46 5.73 0.30 -6.61
N LEU A 47 5.83 1.07 -5.53
CA LEU A 47 4.88 1.00 -4.42
C LEU A 47 3.50 1.50 -4.84
N ALA A 48 3.45 2.67 -5.49
CA ALA A 48 2.23 3.21 -6.04
C ALA A 48 1.67 2.26 -7.11
N GLN A 49 2.50 1.75 -8.02
CA GLN A 49 2.07 0.82 -9.06
C GLN A 49 1.58 -0.53 -8.53
N ALA A 50 2.23 -1.11 -7.52
CA ALA A 50 1.79 -2.39 -6.93
C ALA A 50 0.47 -2.23 -6.16
N LEU A 51 0.33 -1.16 -5.37
CA LEU A 51 -0.93 -0.84 -4.70
C LEU A 51 -2.04 -0.47 -5.70
N LEU A 52 -1.74 0.34 -6.72
CA LEU A 52 -2.70 0.71 -7.78
C LEU A 52 -3.13 -0.49 -8.61
N ARG A 53 -2.22 -1.42 -8.92
CA ARG A 53 -2.53 -2.62 -9.71
C ARG A 53 -3.47 -3.54 -8.95
N ASP A 54 -3.27 -3.74 -7.65
CA ASP A 54 -4.17 -4.54 -6.82
C ASP A 54 -5.51 -3.82 -6.56
N LEU A 55 -5.52 -2.50 -6.36
CA LEU A 55 -6.75 -1.71 -6.21
C LEU A 55 -7.57 -1.62 -7.51
N TRP A 56 -6.96 -1.83 -8.68
CA TRP A 56 -7.62 -1.78 -9.99
C TRP A 56 -8.14 -3.15 -10.45
N LEU A 57 -7.51 -4.24 -10.02
CA LEU A 57 -7.89 -5.62 -10.38
C LEU A 57 -8.90 -6.26 -9.41
N GLY A 58 -9.22 -5.58 -8.31
CA GLY A 58 -10.31 -5.93 -7.39
C GLY A 58 -11.68 -5.50 -7.90
#